data_AF-A0A4R4GWC8-F1
#
_entry.id   AF-A0A4R4GWC8-F1
#
_cell.length_a   1.000
_cell.length_b   1.000
_cell.length_c   1.000
_cell.angle_alpha   90.00
_cell.angle_beta   90.00
_cell.angle_gamma   90.00
#
_symmetry.space_group_name_H-M   'P 1'
#
loop_
_entity.id
_entity.type
_entity.pdbx_description
1 polymer ?
#
loop_
_entity_poly.entity_id
_entity_poly.type
_entity_poly.pdbx_seq_one_letter_code
_entity_poly.pdbx_strand_id
1 'polypeptide(L)'
;MNNQYAVLISSEIPELGELDLLRSIYRELNGYMEDYNNQINLDDLGDWKLLIQINLRNTNGGIGIFKRAKRFPSNKEFEISISIPVPNLEEARYGISDMTGIYIPLNIKNFYILSPCFSKYDNLYHYILESAKQAIDAAFTYGFTCNGKRIKKKEFITNSTTD
;
A
#
# COMPACT_ATOMS: atom_id res chain seq x y z
N MET A 1 9.94 8.35 -17.80
CA MET A 1 10.26 7.00 -17.30
C MET A 1 8.98 6.18 -17.35
N ASN A 2 8.98 5.06 -18.09
CA ASN A 2 7.82 4.17 -18.17
C ASN A 2 8.06 3.08 -17.11
N ASN A 3 7.78 3.40 -15.86
CA ASN A 3 8.03 2.47 -14.76
C ASN A 3 7.08 1.28 -14.89
N GLN A 4 7.60 0.07 -14.64
CA GLN A 4 6.80 -1.16 -14.64
C GLN A 4 5.80 -1.18 -13.48
N TYR A 5 5.84 -0.19 -12.60
CA TYR A 5 4.91 0.00 -11.51
C TYR A 5 4.48 1.47 -11.36
N ALA A 6 3.41 1.70 -10.63
CA ALA A 6 3.01 3.01 -10.11
C ALA A 6 2.36 2.85 -8.73
N VAL A 7 2.54 3.84 -7.85
CA VAL A 7 1.76 3.94 -6.61
C VAL A 7 0.74 5.04 -6.76
N LEU A 8 -0.54 4.73 -6.52
CA LEU A 8 -1.61 5.72 -6.44
C LEU A 8 -2.18 5.74 -5.04
N ILE A 9 -2.50 6.94 -4.56
CA ILE A 9 -3.22 7.15 -3.31
C ILE A 9 -4.46 8.00 -3.58
N SER A 10 -5.58 7.58 -3.02
CA SER A 10 -6.85 8.29 -3.06
C SER A 10 -7.51 8.27 -1.68
N SER A 11 -8.46 9.19 -1.48
CA SER A 11 -9.30 9.21 -0.29
C SER A 11 -10.74 8.94 -0.64
N GLU A 12 -11.38 8.09 0.15
CA GLU A 12 -12.84 7.91 0.20
C GLU A 12 -13.43 8.53 1.47
N ILE A 13 -12.65 9.36 2.15
CA ILE A 13 -13.02 10.14 3.35
C ILE A 13 -13.20 11.60 2.93
N PRO A 14 -14.39 12.20 3.12
CA PRO A 14 -14.72 13.54 2.61
C PRO A 14 -13.73 14.64 3.02
N GLU A 15 -13.36 14.70 4.31
CA GLU A 15 -12.41 15.68 4.86
C GLU A 15 -10.98 15.54 4.30
N LEU A 16 -10.64 14.41 3.68
CA LEU A 16 -9.32 14.13 3.11
C LEU A 16 -9.25 14.29 1.60
N GLY A 17 -10.21 15.04 1.03
CA GLY A 17 -10.15 15.51 -0.36
C GLY A 17 -9.06 16.56 -0.64
N GLU A 18 -8.24 16.93 0.35
CA GLU A 18 -7.14 17.87 0.16
C GLU A 18 -6.10 17.33 -0.84
N LEU A 19 -6.14 17.88 -2.05
CA LEU A 19 -5.29 17.46 -3.16
C LEU A 19 -3.79 17.57 -2.83
N ASP A 20 -3.38 18.53 -2.01
CA ASP A 20 -1.96 18.79 -1.72
C ASP A 20 -1.34 17.75 -0.78
N LEU A 21 -2.08 17.31 0.25
CA LEU A 21 -1.65 16.24 1.14
C LEU A 21 -1.44 14.94 0.35
N LEU A 22 -2.46 14.50 -0.39
CA LEU A 22 -2.40 13.26 -1.17
C LEU A 22 -1.35 13.33 -2.28
N ARG A 23 -1.20 14.50 -2.95
CA ARG A 23 -0.17 14.70 -3.98
C ARG A 23 1.24 14.63 -3.41
N SER A 24 1.45 15.15 -2.21
CA SER A 24 2.76 15.08 -1.54
C SER A 24 3.10 13.63 -1.17
N ILE A 25 2.14 12.89 -0.60
CA ILE A 25 2.31 11.47 -0.26
C ILE A 25 2.51 10.62 -1.52
N TYR A 26 1.77 10.88 -2.59
CA TYR A 26 1.94 10.23 -3.89
C TYR A 26 3.38 10.34 -4.39
N ARG A 27 3.99 11.54 -4.33
CA ARG A 27 5.37 11.77 -4.77
C ARG A 27 6.36 10.97 -3.93
N GLU A 28 6.24 11.04 -2.61
CA GLU A 28 7.11 10.31 -1.68
C GLU A 28 7.02 8.80 -1.85
N LEU A 29 5.81 8.25 -2.05
CA LEU A 29 5.63 6.81 -2.23
C LEU A 29 6.19 6.29 -3.55
N ASN A 30 6.10 7.08 -4.63
CA ASN A 30 6.73 6.70 -5.89
C ASN A 30 8.25 6.79 -5.80
N GLY A 31 8.80 7.80 -5.11
CA GLY A 31 10.24 7.87 -4.81
C GLY A 31 10.73 6.70 -3.96
N TYR A 32 10.01 6.36 -2.88
CA TYR A 32 10.29 5.17 -2.07
C TYR A 32 10.34 3.88 -2.91
N MET A 33 9.42 3.73 -3.87
CA MET A 33 9.41 2.55 -4.73
C MET A 33 10.58 2.51 -5.73
N GLU A 34 11.17 3.64 -6.12
CA GLU A 34 12.37 3.66 -6.97
C GLU A 34 13.56 3.00 -6.26
N ASP A 35 13.77 3.32 -4.99
CA ASP A 35 14.80 2.68 -4.17
C ASP A 35 14.49 1.20 -3.89
N TYR A 36 13.20 0.89 -3.69
CA TYR A 36 12.72 -0.43 -3.33
C TYR A 36 12.70 -1.41 -4.52
N ASN A 37 12.65 -0.91 -5.77
CA ASN A 37 12.56 -1.69 -6.99
C ASN A 37 13.64 -2.80 -7.09
N ASN A 38 14.86 -2.50 -6.65
CA ASN A 38 15.96 -3.47 -6.71
C ASN A 38 15.72 -4.70 -5.83
N GLN A 39 14.85 -4.59 -4.82
CA GLN A 39 14.54 -5.62 -3.84
C GLN A 39 13.39 -6.55 -4.26
N ILE A 40 12.71 -6.30 -5.39
CA ILE A 40 11.51 -7.03 -5.81
C ILE A 40 11.68 -7.62 -7.22
N ASN A 41 11.11 -8.81 -7.46
CA ASN A 41 11.21 -9.53 -8.73
C ASN A 41 10.22 -9.01 -9.80
N LEU A 42 10.21 -7.71 -10.10
CA LEU A 42 9.27 -7.14 -11.06
C LEU A 42 9.45 -7.67 -12.49
N ASP A 43 10.64 -8.17 -12.86
CA ASP A 43 10.87 -8.80 -14.17
C ASP A 43 9.91 -9.97 -14.44
N ASP A 44 9.42 -10.65 -13.39
CA ASP A 44 8.45 -11.75 -13.50
C ASP A 44 7.06 -11.28 -13.98
N LEU A 45 6.79 -9.96 -14.00
CA LEU A 45 5.60 -9.39 -14.61
C LEU A 45 5.65 -9.40 -16.15
N GLY A 46 6.85 -9.54 -16.75
CA GLY A 46 7.03 -9.47 -18.20
C GLY A 46 6.58 -8.12 -18.76
N ASP A 47 5.68 -8.14 -19.74
CA ASP A 47 5.12 -6.94 -20.37
C ASP A 47 3.96 -6.30 -19.58
N TRP A 48 3.64 -6.83 -18.39
CA TRP A 48 2.61 -6.28 -17.51
C TRP A 48 3.17 -5.22 -16.57
N LYS A 49 2.28 -4.32 -16.15
CA LYS A 49 2.53 -3.29 -15.14
C LYS A 49 1.88 -3.65 -13.80
N LEU A 50 2.40 -3.07 -12.73
CA LEU A 50 1.86 -3.19 -11.38
C LEU A 50 1.39 -1.84 -10.84
N LEU A 51 0.09 -1.71 -10.60
CA LEU A 51 -0.50 -0.63 -9.85
C LEU A 51 -0.59 -1.00 -8.36
N ILE A 52 -0.04 -0.16 -7.50
CA ILE A 52 -0.25 -0.23 -6.06
C ILE A 52 -1.28 0.83 -5.70
N GLN A 53 -2.53 0.40 -5.47
CA GLN A 53 -3.65 1.29 -5.19
C GLN A 53 -3.89 1.37 -3.68
N ILE A 54 -3.53 2.51 -3.09
CA ILE A 54 -3.77 2.81 -1.68
C ILE A 54 -5.01 3.68 -1.57
N ASN A 55 -5.89 3.33 -0.65
CA ASN A 55 -7.11 4.08 -0.42
C ASN A 55 -7.27 4.37 1.07
N LEU A 56 -7.41 5.66 1.39
CA LEU A 56 -7.80 6.11 2.71
C LEU A 56 -9.31 5.90 2.88
N ARG A 57 -9.71 5.01 3.78
CA ARG A 57 -11.11 4.61 3.95
C ARG A 57 -11.33 3.94 5.29
N ASN A 58 -12.56 3.93 5.76
CA ASN A 58 -12.89 3.33 7.04
C ASN A 58 -12.82 1.79 6.98
N THR A 59 -12.30 1.18 8.04
CA THR A 59 -12.22 -0.28 8.21
C THR A 59 -12.62 -0.65 9.64
N ASN A 60 -12.68 -1.95 9.95
CA ASN A 60 -12.84 -2.46 11.31
C ASN A 60 -11.54 -2.38 12.14
N GLY A 61 -10.81 -1.25 12.06
CA GLY A 61 -9.64 -0.95 12.89
C GLY A 61 -8.30 -1.50 12.39
N GLY A 62 -8.22 -1.96 11.13
CA GLY A 62 -7.00 -2.54 10.55
C GLY A 62 -6.58 -1.88 9.25
N ILE A 63 -5.29 -1.95 8.92
CA ILE A 63 -4.79 -1.71 7.56
C ILE A 63 -4.92 -3.02 6.78
N GLY A 64 -5.66 -2.98 5.67
CA GLY A 64 -5.97 -4.17 4.88
C GLY A 64 -5.16 -4.23 3.60
N ILE A 65 -4.38 -5.28 3.40
CA ILE A 65 -3.70 -5.59 2.14
C ILE A 65 -4.44 -6.74 1.48
N PHE A 66 -5.06 -6.49 0.33
CA PHE A 66 -5.83 -7.52 -0.37
C PHE A 66 -4.90 -8.59 -0.94
N LYS A 67 -5.16 -9.87 -0.64
CA LYS A 67 -4.25 -10.98 -0.98
C LYS A 67 -4.16 -11.27 -2.48
N ARG A 68 -5.15 -10.86 -3.27
CA ARG A 68 -5.25 -11.16 -4.70
C ARG A 68 -4.98 -9.90 -5.51
N ALA A 69 -4.09 -9.98 -6.49
CA ALA A 69 -3.96 -8.92 -7.47
C ALA A 69 -5.18 -8.95 -8.42
N LYS A 70 -5.80 -7.80 -8.63
CA LYS A 70 -6.82 -7.61 -9.67
C LYS A 70 -6.13 -7.49 -11.02
N ARG A 71 -6.73 -8.04 -12.07
CA ARG A 71 -6.13 -8.08 -13.42
C ARG A 71 -6.93 -7.21 -14.38
N PHE A 72 -6.23 -6.37 -15.13
CA PHE A 72 -6.77 -5.51 -16.18
C PHE A 72 -6.10 -5.81 -17.52
N PRO A 73 -6.62 -6.77 -18.32
CA PRO A 73 -5.95 -7.23 -19.53
C PRO A 73 -5.81 -6.19 -20.63
N SER A 74 -6.79 -5.29 -20.78
CA SER A 74 -6.76 -4.20 -21.76
C SER A 74 -5.54 -3.29 -21.59
N ASN A 75 -5.12 -3.09 -20.34
CA ASN A 75 -4.03 -2.20 -19.96
C ASN A 75 -2.73 -2.97 -19.69
N LYS A 76 -2.78 -4.30 -19.72
CA LYS A 76 -1.74 -5.20 -19.21
C LYS A 76 -1.28 -4.79 -17.82
N GLU A 77 -2.23 -4.62 -16.90
CA GLU A 77 -1.95 -4.14 -15.55
C GLU A 77 -2.50 -5.10 -14.48
N PHE A 78 -1.73 -5.27 -13.41
CA PHE A 78 -2.19 -5.85 -12.16
C PHE A 78 -2.32 -4.77 -11.11
N GLU A 79 -3.36 -4.82 -10.30
CA GLU A 79 -3.54 -3.92 -9.16
C GLU A 79 -3.48 -4.70 -7.84
N ILE A 80 -2.66 -4.24 -6.91
CA ILE A 80 -2.78 -4.62 -5.50
C ILE A 80 -3.47 -3.50 -4.74
N SER A 81 -4.51 -3.84 -3.97
CA SER A 81 -5.33 -2.86 -3.26
C SER A 81 -4.98 -2.86 -1.77
N ILE A 82 -4.71 -1.68 -1.22
CA ILE A 82 -4.40 -1.44 0.19
C ILE A 82 -5.44 -0.45 0.76
N SER A 83 -6.05 -0.80 1.88
CA SER A 83 -6.97 0.05 2.65
C SER A 83 -6.29 0.53 3.91
N ILE A 84 -6.18 1.85 4.09
CA ILE A 84 -5.60 2.46 5.29
C ILE A 84 -6.70 3.27 6.02
N PRO A 85 -7.06 2.92 7.26
CA PRO A 85 -7.94 3.76 8.06
C PRO A 85 -7.19 4.99 8.54
N VAL A 86 -7.90 6.10 8.73
CA VAL A 86 -7.37 7.29 9.42
C VAL A 86 -8.01 7.37 10.81
N PRO A 87 -7.30 7.90 11.82
CA PRO A 87 -7.86 8.00 13.15
C PRO A 87 -9.00 9.01 13.19
N ASN A 88 -9.98 8.76 14.05
CA ASN A 88 -10.94 9.79 14.48
C ASN A 88 -10.35 10.64 15.62
N LEU A 89 -11.10 11.67 16.05
CA LEU A 89 -10.68 12.60 17.12
C LEU A 89 -10.49 11.95 18.51
N GLU A 90 -11.08 10.78 18.76
CA GLU A 90 -10.88 10.01 20.00
C GLU A 90 -9.57 9.20 19.96
N GLU A 91 -9.17 8.75 18.77
CA GLU A 91 -8.00 7.89 18.56
C GLU A 91 -6.69 8.67 18.45
N ALA A 92 -6.72 9.88 17.88
CA ALA A 92 -5.54 10.74 17.78
C ALA A 92 -5.89 12.23 17.71
N ARG A 93 -4.98 13.07 18.20
CA ARG A 93 -5.11 14.54 18.15
C ARG A 93 -5.20 15.12 16.74
N TYR A 94 -4.70 14.39 15.75
CA TYR A 94 -4.74 14.75 14.33
C TYR A 94 -5.85 13.99 13.57
N GLY A 95 -6.77 13.37 14.30
CA GLY A 95 -7.87 12.61 13.72
C GLY A 95 -8.89 13.45 12.96
N ILE A 96 -9.72 12.75 12.20
CA ILE A 96 -10.74 13.32 11.31
C ILE A 96 -12.10 13.28 12.01
N SER A 97 -12.89 14.34 11.87
CA SER A 97 -14.22 14.43 12.48
C SER A 97 -15.27 13.72 11.64
N ASP A 98 -15.25 13.94 10.32
CA ASP A 98 -16.18 13.33 9.39
C ASP A 98 -15.71 11.95 8.93
N MET A 99 -16.29 10.93 9.57
CA MET A 99 -16.06 9.53 9.24
C MET A 99 -17.15 8.95 8.32
N THR A 100 -17.93 9.77 7.59
CA THR A 100 -19.02 9.28 6.71
C THR A 100 -18.56 8.65 5.38
N GLY A 101 -17.26 8.39 5.24
CA GLY A 101 -16.65 7.76 4.07
C GLY A 101 -17.00 6.28 3.85
N ILE A 102 -16.49 5.73 2.75
CA ILE A 102 -16.69 4.31 2.40
C ILE A 102 -16.07 3.39 3.47
N TYR A 103 -16.84 2.39 3.89
CA TYR A 103 -16.41 1.39 4.87
C TYR A 103 -16.12 0.04 4.19
N ILE A 104 -14.95 -0.54 4.48
CA ILE A 104 -14.55 -1.86 4.02
C ILE A 104 -14.29 -2.79 5.23
N PRO A 105 -15.12 -3.84 5.43
CA PRO A 105 -14.87 -4.82 6.47
C PRO A 105 -13.70 -5.75 6.07
N LEU A 106 -12.63 -5.73 6.86
CA LEU A 106 -11.49 -6.61 6.64
C LEU A 106 -11.74 -7.99 7.26
N ASN A 107 -11.27 -9.02 6.56
CA ASN A 107 -11.30 -10.40 7.02
C ASN A 107 -10.02 -11.14 6.62
N ILE A 108 -9.56 -12.05 7.48
CA ILE A 108 -8.30 -12.79 7.29
C ILE A 108 -8.29 -13.71 6.06
N LYS A 109 -9.47 -14.06 5.52
CA LYS A 109 -9.55 -14.88 4.30
C LYS A 109 -9.06 -14.09 3.09
N ASN A 110 -9.45 -12.83 2.99
CA ASN A 110 -9.19 -11.98 1.83
C ASN A 110 -8.03 -11.00 2.02
N PHE A 111 -7.68 -10.66 3.26
CA PHE A 111 -6.71 -9.63 3.58
C PHE A 111 -5.58 -10.15 4.47
N TYR A 112 -4.38 -9.62 4.27
CA TYR A 112 -3.42 -9.48 5.36
C TYR A 112 -3.79 -8.21 6.13
N ILE A 113 -3.84 -8.28 7.46
CA ILE A 113 -4.30 -7.19 8.30
C ILE A 113 -3.14 -6.75 9.20
N LEU A 114 -2.75 -5.49 9.10
CA LEU A 114 -1.78 -4.85 9.99
C LEU A 114 -2.52 -3.97 10.99
N SER A 115 -2.01 -3.89 12.21
CA SER A 115 -2.54 -2.96 13.21
C SER A 115 -2.08 -1.53 12.91
N PRO A 116 -2.98 -0.54 12.82
CA PRO A 116 -2.59 0.87 12.74
C PRO A 116 -1.96 1.31 14.06
N CYS A 117 -0.97 2.20 13.99
CA CYS A 117 -0.30 2.73 15.17
C CYS A 117 -0.44 4.26 15.20
N PHE A 118 -1.64 4.74 15.52
CA PHE A 118 -1.95 6.17 15.50
C PHE A 118 -1.10 6.98 16.49
N SER A 119 -0.86 6.44 17.69
CA SER A 119 -0.08 7.11 18.73
C SER A 119 1.40 7.30 18.40
N LYS A 120 1.94 6.63 17.37
CA LYS A 120 3.34 6.75 16.95
C LYS A 120 3.63 8.06 16.22
N TYR A 121 2.62 8.73 15.69
CA TYR A 121 2.80 9.88 14.81
C TYR A 121 2.13 11.13 15.40
N ASP A 122 2.62 12.30 14.99
CA ASP A 122 2.10 13.59 15.46
C ASP A 122 1.13 14.25 14.48
N ASN A 123 1.10 13.78 13.23
CA ASN A 123 0.24 14.34 12.18
C ASN A 123 -0.17 13.29 11.16
N LEU A 124 -1.22 13.63 10.41
CA LEU A 124 -1.84 12.73 9.46
C LEU A 124 -0.91 12.39 8.27
N TYR A 125 -0.11 13.34 7.80
CA TYR A 125 0.84 13.11 6.71
C TYR A 125 1.82 11.98 7.06
N HIS A 126 2.45 12.06 8.22
CA HIS A 126 3.44 11.07 8.66
C HIS A 126 2.79 9.71 8.91
N TYR A 127 1.61 9.71 9.53
CA TYR A 127 0.84 8.48 9.74
C TYR A 127 0.53 7.77 8.42
N ILE A 128 -0.04 8.47 7.43
CA ILE A 128 -0.42 7.87 6.15
C ILE A 128 0.83 7.38 5.40
N LEU A 129 1.85 8.22 5.28
CA LEU A 129 3.06 7.91 4.51
C LEU A 129 3.77 6.66 5.05
N GLU A 130 4.01 6.61 6.36
CA GLU A 130 4.74 5.50 6.96
C GLU A 130 3.89 4.23 7.05
N SER A 131 2.57 4.35 7.27
CA SER A 131 1.66 3.20 7.21
C SER A 131 1.57 2.62 5.79
N ALA A 132 1.56 3.48 4.76
CA ALA A 132 1.59 3.07 3.37
C ALA A 132 2.89 2.33 3.02
N LYS A 133 4.06 2.86 3.40
CA LYS A 133 5.35 2.19 3.21
C LYS A 133 5.36 0.82 3.88
N GLN A 134 4.91 0.73 5.14
CA GLN A 134 4.81 -0.55 5.86
C GLN A 134 3.86 -1.54 5.17
N ALA A 135 2.72 -1.07 4.66
CA ALA A 135 1.77 -1.93 3.96
C ALA A 135 2.30 -2.42 2.61
N ILE A 136 3.01 -1.56 1.86
CA ILE A 136 3.71 -1.94 0.63
C ILE A 136 4.78 -3.00 0.93
N ASP A 137 5.63 -2.75 1.93
CA ASP A 137 6.66 -3.69 2.35
C ASP A 137 6.08 -5.06 2.72
N ALA A 138 4.99 -5.06 3.50
CA ALA A 138 4.27 -6.27 3.86
C ALA A 138 3.65 -6.97 2.65
N ALA A 139 3.07 -6.22 1.70
CA ALA A 139 2.50 -6.79 0.48
C ALA A 139 3.53 -7.57 -0.34
N PHE A 140 4.76 -7.03 -0.47
CA PHE A 140 5.85 -7.73 -1.16
C PHE A 140 6.54 -8.78 -0.30
N THR A 141 6.50 -8.66 1.03
CA THR A 141 7.01 -9.70 1.94
C THR A 141 6.14 -10.97 1.86
N TYR A 142 4.81 -10.81 1.92
CA TYR A 142 3.90 -11.94 1.72
C TYR A 142 3.85 -12.39 0.26
N GLY A 143 3.92 -11.43 -0.66
CA GLY A 143 3.83 -11.64 -2.10
C GLY A 143 2.42 -11.95 -2.58
N PHE A 144 2.23 -11.78 -3.88
CA PHE A 144 0.95 -11.98 -4.58
C PHE A 144 1.19 -12.63 -5.94
N THR A 145 0.17 -13.27 -6.50
CA THR A 145 0.30 -14.02 -7.76
C THR A 145 -0.20 -13.21 -8.95
N CYS A 146 0.65 -13.05 -9.95
CA CYS A 146 0.38 -12.42 -11.24
C CYS A 146 0.70 -13.42 -12.36
N ASN A 147 -0.29 -13.83 -13.16
CA ASN A 147 -0.11 -14.81 -14.25
C ASN A 147 0.64 -16.10 -13.85
N GLY A 148 0.37 -16.62 -12.64
CA GLY A 148 1.02 -17.84 -12.13
C GLY A 148 2.44 -17.63 -11.57
N LYS A 149 3.00 -16.42 -11.68
CA LYS A 149 4.26 -16.02 -11.03
C LYS A 149 3.97 -15.32 -9.71
N ARG A 150 4.79 -15.56 -8.69
CA ARG A 150 4.67 -14.89 -7.39
C ARG A 150 5.60 -13.68 -7.37
N ILE A 151 5.01 -12.49 -7.27
CA ILE A 151 5.73 -11.23 -7.14
C ILE A 151 5.95 -10.98 -5.65
N LYS A 152 7.21 -10.82 -5.24
CA LYS A 152 7.64 -10.72 -3.84
C LYS A 152 9.04 -10.08 -3.74
N LYS A 153 9.51 -9.86 -2.51
CA LYS A 153 10.92 -9.53 -2.25
C LYS A 153 11.84 -10.63 -2.81
N LYS A 154 12.94 -10.23 -3.45
CA LYS A 154 14.03 -11.11 -3.87
C LYS A 154 14.68 -11.71 -2.64
N GLU A 155 15.00 -12.99 -2.71
CA GLU A 155 15.83 -13.63 -1.70
C GLU A 155 17.28 -13.19 -1.94
N PHE A 156 17.86 -12.44 -1.01
CA PHE A 156 19.30 -12.19 -1.04
C PHE A 156 20.01 -13.49 -0.71
N ILE A 157 20.60 -14.15 -1.71
CA ILE A 157 21.54 -15.24 -1.47
C ILE A 157 22.75 -14.61 -0.81
N THR A 158 22.79 -14.65 0.52
CA THR A 158 24.03 -14.45 1.25
C THR A 158 24.83 -15.73 1.05
N ASN A 159 25.81 -15.70 0.15
CA ASN A 159 26.85 -16.70 0.16
C ASN A 159 27.60 -16.49 1.49
N SER A 160 27.21 -17.21 2.54
CA SER A 160 28.05 -17.36 3.72
C SER A 160 29.28 -18.12 3.26
N THR A 161 30.35 -17.38 2.95
CA THR A 161 31.69 -17.92 2.85
C THR A 161 32.03 -18.42 4.25
N THR A 162 31.86 -19.72 4.47
CA THR A 162 32.56 -20.43 5.55
C THR A 162 34.04 -20.42 5.18
N ASP A 163 34.82 -19.62 5.91
CA ASP A 163 36.26 -19.81 6.07
C ASP A 163 36.54 -21.12 6.84
#